data_AF-A0A0C2WXH5-F1
#
_entry.id   AF-A0A0C2WXH5-F1
#
_cell.length_a   1.000
_cell.length_b   1.000
_cell.length_c   1.000
_cell.angle_alpha   90.00
_cell.angle_beta   90.00
_cell.angle_gamma   90.00
#
_symmetry.space_group_name_H-M   'P 1'
#
loop_
_entity.id
_entity.type
_entity.pdbx_description
1 polymer ?
#
loop_
_entity_poly.entity_id
_entity_poly.type
_entity_poly.pdbx_seq_one_letter_code
_entity_poly.pdbx_strand_id
1 'polypeptide(L)' 'MTSSTSALQSELKAHRVPLGWRDNCSALLLPLNVCRKNTYYLPWECEHDRHAYE' A
#
# COMPACT_ATOMS: atom_id res chain seq x y z
N MET A 1 -0.63 -7.86 17.27
CA MET A 1 -0.63 -8.72 16.06
C MET A 1 0.54 -8.25 15.22
N THR A 2 1.56 -9.08 15.07
CA THR A 2 2.75 -8.75 14.27
C THR A 2 2.31 -8.53 12.83
N SER A 3 2.28 -7.27 12.39
CA SER A 3 1.97 -6.89 11.01
C SER A 3 2.86 -7.71 10.08
N SER A 4 2.25 -8.64 9.35
CA SER A 4 2.91 -9.32 8.25
C SER A 4 3.18 -8.24 7.22
N THR A 5 4.44 -7.84 7.07
CA THR A 5 4.87 -6.81 6.14
C THR A 5 4.55 -7.22 4.68
N SER A 6 4.35 -8.52 4.45
CA SER A 6 3.94 -9.14 3.20
C SER A 6 2.43 -9.39 3.11
N ALA A 7 1.80 -8.86 2.05
CA ALA A 7 0.42 -9.19 1.70
C ALA A 7 0.34 -10.56 0.98
N LEU A 8 -0.83 -11.19 1.01
CA LEU A 8 -1.07 -12.43 0.27
C LEU A 8 -0.98 -12.16 -1.24
N GLN A 9 -0.43 -13.11 -2.01
CA GLN A 9 -0.34 -12.96 -3.46
C GLN A 9 -1.71 -12.76 -4.15
N SER A 10 -2.76 -13.37 -3.60
CA SER A 10 -4.14 -13.19 -4.09
C SER A 10 -4.60 -11.74 -3.92
N GLU A 11 -4.26 -11.11 -2.80
CA GLU A 11 -4.60 -9.73 -2.48
C GLU A 11 -3.86 -8.73 -3.38
N LEU A 12 -2.56 -8.93 -3.60
CA LEU A 12 -1.78 -8.12 -4.53
C LEU A 12 -2.29 -8.22 -5.98
N LYS A 13 -2.83 -9.38 -6.37
CA LYS A 13 -3.50 -9.57 -7.67
C LYS A 13 -4.84 -8.84 -7.71
N ALA A 14 -5.65 -8.91 -6.65
CA ALA A 14 -6.94 -8.23 -6.57
C ALA A 14 -6.79 -6.70 -6.67
N HIS A 15 -5.77 -6.15 -6.01
CA HIS A 15 -5.45 -4.71 -6.03
C HIS A 15 -4.60 -4.29 -7.24
N ARG A 16 -4.32 -5.21 -8.18
CA ARG A 16 -3.55 -4.95 -9.41
C ARG A 16 -2.20 -4.29 -9.17
N VAL A 17 -1.51 -4.68 -8.10
CA VAL A 17 -0.17 -4.14 -7.78
C VAL A 17 0.83 -4.63 -8.83
N PRO A 18 1.61 -3.73 -9.47
CA PRO A 18 2.63 -4.12 -10.45
C PRO A 18 3.72 -4.99 -9.81
N LEU A 19 4.32 -5.89 -10.58
CA LEU A 19 5.31 -6.87 -10.08
C LEU A 19 6.48 -6.21 -9.33
N GLY A 20 6.93 -5.03 -9.76
CA GLY A 20 8.03 -4.32 -9.10
C GLY A 20 7.75 -3.87 -7.66
N TRP A 21 6.47 -3.78 -7.28
CA TRP A 21 6.03 -3.33 -5.95
C TRP A 21 5.46 -4.48 -5.11
N ARG A 22 5.69 -5.74 -5.52
CA ARG A 22 5.30 -6.95 -4.78
C ARG A 22 6.44 -7.46 -3.92
N ASP A 23 6.93 -6.57 -3.07
CA ASP A 23 8.00 -6.83 -2.12
C ASP A 23 7.45 -7.23 -0.75
N ASN A 24 8.35 -7.39 0.20
CA ASN A 24 8.01 -7.62 1.60
C ASN A 24 7.39 -6.40 2.28
N CYS A 25 7.22 -5.25 1.61
CA CYS A 25 6.57 -4.05 2.14
C CYS A 25 5.20 -3.80 1.50
N SER A 26 4.77 -4.69 0.60
CA SER A 26 3.57 -4.53 -0.21
C SER A 26 2.25 -4.48 0.59
N ALA A 27 2.25 -4.94 1.85
CA ALA A 27 1.11 -4.78 2.75
C ALA A 27 0.85 -3.31 3.13
N LEU A 28 1.90 -2.49 3.23
CA LEU A 28 1.82 -1.06 3.56
C LEU A 28 1.43 -0.22 2.33
N LEU A 29 1.76 -0.71 1.14
CA LEU A 29 1.44 -0.04 -0.11
C LEU A 29 -0.06 -0.08 -0.46
N LEU A 30 -0.77 -1.13 -0.03
CA LEU A 30 -2.20 -1.29 -0.24
C LEU A 30 -3.03 -0.15 0.37
N PRO A 31 -2.95 0.13 1.69
CA PRO A 31 -3.70 1.23 2.31
C PRO A 31 -3.28 2.59 1.73
N LEU A 32 -2.00 2.81 1.44
CA LEU A 32 -1.51 4.03 0.80
C LEU A 32 -2.16 4.27 -0.57
N ASN A 33 -2.27 3.24 -1.41
CA ASN A 33 -2.90 3.36 -2.72
C ASN A 33 -4.42 3.57 -2.63
N VAL A 34 -5.07 2.98 -1.62
CA VAL A 34 -6.49 3.24 -1.34
C VAL A 34 -6.70 4.68 -0.89
N CYS A 35 -5.90 5.17 0.06
CA CYS A 35 -5.94 6.57 0.51
C CYS A 35 -5.76 7.53 -0.67
N ARG A 36 -4.71 7.33 -1.48
CA ARG A 36 -4.43 8.15 -2.67
C ARG A 36 -5.60 8.18 -3.65
N LYS A 37 -6.26 7.06 -3.89
CA LYS A 37 -7.42 7.00 -4.81
C LYS A 37 -8.63 7.72 -4.23
N ASN A 38 -8.87 7.60 -2.92
CA ASN A 38 -10.01 8.24 -2.25
C ASN A 38 -9.84 9.76 -2.15
N THR A 39 -8.61 10.23 -1.91
CA THR A 39 -8.27 11.64 -1.77
C THR A 39 -7.78 12.26 -3.06
N TYR A 40 -7.94 11.61 -4.21
CA TYR A 40 -7.50 12.13 -5.50
C TYR A 40 -6.02 12.58 -5.52
N TYR A 41 -5.16 11.86 -4.78
CA TYR A 41 -3.72 12.11 -4.69
C TYR A 41 -3.36 13.49 -4.12
N LEU A 42 -4.19 14.03 -3.22
CA LEU A 42 -3.87 15.23 -2.44
C LEU A 42 -2.59 14.99 -1.61
N PRO A 43 -1.58 15.89 -1.67
CA PRO A 43 -0.27 15.64 -1.08
C PRO A 43 -0.23 15.67 0.45
N TRP A 44 -1.27 16.18 1.12
CA TRP A 44 -1.30 16.36 2.59
C TRP A 44 -2.17 15.33 3.35
N GLU A 45 -3.05 14.58 2.69
CA GLU A 45 -4.00 13.69 3.38
C GLU A 45 -3.41 12.32 3.75
N CYS A 46 -2.50 11.78 2.93
CA CYS A 46 -1.96 10.42 3.09
C CYS A 46 -0.50 10.41 3.58
N GLU A 47 -0.10 11.40 4.38
CA GLU A 47 1.28 11.59 4.81
C GLU A 47 1.75 10.49 5.77
N HIS A 48 0.91 10.08 6.70
CA HIS A 48 1.21 9.00 7.65
C HIS A 48 1.48 7.67 6.94
N ASP A 49 0.59 7.26 6.04
CA ASP A 49 0.74 6.00 5.27
C ASP A 49 1.95 6.05 4.34
N ARG A 50 2.30 7.23 3.82
CA ARG A 50 3.51 7.43 3.03
C ARG A 50 4.75 7.23 3.90
N HIS A 51 4.81 7.84 5.08
CA HIS A 51 5.94 7.67 5.99
C HIS A 51 6.06 6.25 6.55
N ALA A 52 4.94 5.55 6.71
CA ALA A 52 4.97 4.14 7.08
C ALA A 52 5.55 3.25 5.98
N TYR A 53 5.49 3.68 4.72
CA TYR A 53 5.99 2.93 3.55
C TYR A 53 7.46 3.23 3.19
N GLU A 54 7.95 4.44 3.50
CA GLU A 54 9.36 4.85 3.35
C GLU A 54 10.31 4.09 4.30
#